data_AF-A0A376Y457-F1
#
_entry.id   AF-A0A376Y457-F1
#
_cell.length_a   1.000
_cell.length_b   1.000
_cell.length_c   1.000
_cell.angle_alpha   90.00
_cell.angle_beta   90.00
_cell.angle_gamma   90.00
#
_symmetry.space_group_name_H-M   'P 1'
#
loop_
_entity.id
_entity.type
_entity.pdbx_description
1 polymer ?
#
loop_
_entity_poly.entity_id
_entity_poly.type
_entity_poly.pdbx_seq_one_letter_code
_entity_poly.pdbx_strand_id
1 'polypeptide(L)'
;MFDNLTDRLSRTLRNISGRGRLTEDNVKDTLREVRMALLEADVALPVVREFINRVKEKAVGHEVNKSLTPGQEFVKIVRNELVAAMGEENQTLNLAAQPPAVVLMAGLQGAGKTTSVGKLGKFLREKHKKKVLVVSADVYRPAAIKQLETLAEQVGVDFFPSDVGQKPVDIVNAALKEAQTEILRRAAGGYRWSSAR
;
A
#
# COMPACT_ATOMS: atom_id res chain seq x y z
N MET A 1 -1.87 -13.42 3.27
CA MET A 1 -1.13 -13.33 1.98
C MET A 1 0.30 -13.81 2.16
N PHE A 2 1.02 -13.36 3.18
CA PHE A 2 2.37 -13.83 3.48
C PHE A 2 2.42 -14.96 4.52
N ASP A 3 1.31 -15.63 4.83
CA ASP A 3 1.23 -16.57 5.95
C ASP A 3 2.18 -17.78 5.74
N ASN A 4 2.27 -18.29 4.51
CA ASN A 4 3.22 -19.34 4.15
C ASN A 4 4.69 -18.87 4.25
N LEU A 5 4.97 -17.63 3.84
CA LEU A 5 6.30 -17.03 3.98
C LEU A 5 6.66 -16.84 5.46
N THR A 6 5.73 -16.33 6.26
CA THR A 6 5.86 -16.15 7.71
C THR A 6 6.15 -17.47 8.41
N ASP A 7 5.41 -18.53 8.08
CA ASP A 7 5.60 -19.85 8.68
C ASP A 7 6.95 -20.47 8.31
N ARG A 8 7.35 -20.38 7.04
CA ARG A 8 8.65 -20.90 6.57
C ARG A 8 9.81 -20.15 7.17
N LEU A 9 9.80 -18.81 7.12
CA LEU A 9 10.82 -17.99 7.76
C LEU A 9 10.87 -18.28 9.26
N SER A 10 9.74 -18.38 9.95
CA SER A 10 9.71 -18.69 11.38
C SER A 10 10.28 -20.07 11.73
N ARG A 11 10.14 -21.07 10.86
CA ARG A 11 10.76 -22.39 11.05
C ARG A 11 12.27 -22.32 10.81
N THR A 12 12.69 -21.72 9.71
CA THR A 12 14.09 -21.55 9.34
C THR A 12 14.87 -20.75 10.39
N LEU A 13 14.27 -19.69 10.94
CA LEU A 13 14.87 -18.85 11.98
C LEU A 13 14.99 -19.57 13.34
N ARG A 14 14.06 -20.48 13.66
CA ARG A 14 14.17 -21.33 14.87
C ARG A 14 15.37 -22.27 14.84
N ASN A 15 15.76 -22.74 13.65
CA ASN A 15 16.91 -23.65 13.49
C ASN A 15 18.26 -22.98 13.83
N ILE A 16 18.38 -21.65 13.66
CA ILE A 16 19.58 -20.88 14.02
C ILE A 16 19.62 -20.54 15.51
N SER A 17 18.47 -20.34 16.16
CA SER A 17 18.37 -19.90 17.56
C SER A 17 19.02 -20.85 18.58
N GLY A 18 19.26 -22.12 18.22
CA GLY A 18 19.97 -23.09 19.06
C GLY A 18 21.50 -23.04 18.97
N ARG A 19 22.09 -22.18 18.13
CA ARG A 19 23.54 -22.12 17.91
C ARG A 19 24.17 -20.90 18.61
N GLY A 20 25.34 -21.09 19.23
CA GLY A 20 26.04 -20.06 20.01
C GLY A 20 26.79 -18.99 19.19
N ARG A 21 27.01 -19.21 17.88
CA ARG A 21 27.61 -18.23 16.97
C ARG A 21 27.09 -18.41 15.53
N LEU A 22 26.94 -17.29 14.82
CA LEU A 22 26.72 -17.29 13.37
C LEU A 22 28.04 -17.57 12.67
N THR A 23 28.14 -18.72 12.02
CA THR A 23 29.25 -19.08 11.13
C THR A 23 28.75 -19.15 9.70
N GLU A 24 29.65 -19.06 8.73
CA GLU A 24 29.28 -19.10 7.31
C GLU A 24 28.52 -20.38 6.96
N ASP A 25 28.94 -21.54 7.49
CA ASP A 25 28.27 -22.82 7.29
C ASP A 25 26.86 -22.86 7.91
N ASN A 26 26.69 -22.31 9.12
CA ASN A 26 25.40 -22.29 9.81
C ASN A 26 24.38 -21.40 9.11
N VAL A 27 24.84 -20.30 8.51
CA VAL A 27 23.99 -19.31 7.84
C VAL A 27 23.65 -19.74 6.41
N LYS A 28 24.54 -20.48 5.73
CA LYS A 28 24.37 -20.89 4.33
C LYS A 28 23.10 -21.71 4.09
N ASP A 29 22.82 -22.71 4.93
CA ASP A 29 21.65 -23.58 4.77
C ASP A 29 20.35 -22.79 4.99
N THR A 30 20.33 -21.96 6.02
CA THR A 30 19.21 -21.06 6.32
C THR A 30 18.96 -20.06 5.19
N LEU A 31 20.01 -19.45 4.63
CA LEU A 31 19.86 -18.55 3.47
C LEU A 31 19.29 -19.27 2.25
N ARG A 32 19.63 -20.55 2.06
CA ARG A 32 19.06 -21.38 0.99
C ARG A 32 17.56 -21.59 1.20
N GLU A 33 17.12 -21.88 2.42
CA GLU A 33 15.70 -22.01 2.76
C GLU A 33 14.94 -20.68 2.57
N VAL A 34 15.50 -19.56 3.05
CA VAL A 34 14.93 -18.21 2.85
C VAL A 34 14.80 -17.90 1.36
N ARG A 35 15.82 -18.21 0.56
CA ARG A 35 15.79 -18.04 -0.89
C ARG A 35 14.65 -18.82 -1.54
N MET A 36 14.46 -20.09 -1.17
CA MET A 36 13.37 -20.92 -1.70
C MET A 36 12.01 -20.34 -1.30
N ALA A 37 11.86 -19.92 -0.04
CA ALA A 37 10.62 -19.33 0.45
C ALA A 37 10.26 -18.02 -0.30
N LEU A 38 11.23 -17.18 -0.62
CA LEU A 38 11.01 -15.96 -1.40
C LEU A 38 10.62 -16.26 -2.86
N LEU A 39 11.26 -17.25 -3.50
CA LEU A 39 10.92 -17.66 -4.87
C LEU A 39 9.53 -18.28 -4.96
N GLU A 40 9.14 -19.10 -3.98
CA GLU A 40 7.78 -19.66 -3.89
C GLU A 40 6.72 -18.58 -3.60
N ALA A 41 7.13 -17.43 -3.06
CA ALA A 41 6.26 -16.27 -2.82
C ALA A 41 6.22 -15.29 -4.00
N ASP A 42 6.56 -15.74 -5.21
CA ASP A 42 6.58 -14.96 -6.46
C ASP A 42 7.50 -13.72 -6.42
N VAL A 43 8.55 -13.74 -5.60
CA VAL A 43 9.56 -12.68 -5.61
C VAL A 43 10.54 -12.88 -6.77
N ALA A 44 10.79 -11.82 -7.54
CA ALA A 44 11.66 -11.87 -8.71
C ALA A 44 13.10 -12.32 -8.35
N LEU A 45 13.65 -13.24 -9.14
CA LEU A 45 14.98 -13.82 -8.90
C LEU A 45 16.11 -12.79 -8.70
N PRO A 46 16.19 -11.67 -9.46
CA PRO A 46 17.20 -10.64 -9.19
C PRO A 46 17.10 -10.05 -7.78
N VAL A 47 15.87 -9.74 -7.33
CA VAL A 47 15.60 -9.20 -5.99
C VAL A 47 16.00 -10.21 -4.91
N VAL A 48 15.65 -11.49 -5.11
CA VAL A 48 16.02 -12.55 -4.16
C VAL A 48 17.55 -12.70 -4.07
N ARG A 49 18.27 -12.66 -5.20
CA ARG A 49 19.74 -12.75 -5.19
C ARG A 49 20.37 -11.59 -4.43
N GLU A 50 19.93 -10.37 -4.70
CA GLU A 50 20.42 -9.17 -4.03
C GLU A 50 20.13 -9.19 -2.53
N PHE A 51 18.90 -9.56 -2.16
CA PHE A 51 18.49 -9.73 -0.75
C PHE A 51 19.38 -10.73 -0.01
N ILE A 52 19.59 -11.93 -0.57
CA ILE A 52 20.40 -12.97 0.08
C ILE A 52 21.86 -12.54 0.24
N ASN A 53 22.43 -11.84 -0.75
CA ASN A 53 23.79 -11.32 -0.67
C ASN A 53 23.92 -10.30 0.47
N ARG A 54 22.98 -9.34 0.57
CA ARG A 54 22.97 -8.34 1.66
C ARG A 54 22.82 -8.98 3.04
N VAL A 55 21.94 -9.97 3.18
CA VAL A 55 21.80 -10.71 4.45
C VAL A 55 23.09 -11.45 4.78
N LYS A 56 23.74 -12.10 3.80
CA LYS A 56 25.00 -12.83 4.01
C LYS A 56 26.11 -11.90 4.51
N GLU A 57 26.31 -10.77 3.85
CA GLU A 57 27.32 -9.77 4.22
C GLU A 57 27.11 -9.22 5.63
N LYS A 58 25.85 -8.99 6.03
CA LYS A 58 25.53 -8.48 7.37
C LYS A 58 25.56 -9.55 8.46
N ALA A 59 25.28 -10.81 8.12
CA ALA A 59 25.26 -11.92 9.08
C ALA A 59 26.65 -12.48 9.37
N VAL A 60 27.57 -12.46 8.41
CA VAL A 60 28.93 -12.96 8.56
C VAL A 60 29.84 -11.84 9.06
N GLY A 61 30.40 -11.98 10.27
CA GLY A 61 31.35 -11.01 10.84
C GLY A 61 30.74 -9.94 11.75
N HIS A 62 29.42 -9.96 11.97
CA HIS A 62 28.80 -9.15 13.02
C HIS A 62 29.08 -9.74 14.40
N GLU A 63 29.68 -8.95 15.29
CA GLU A 63 29.67 -9.26 16.72
C GLU A 63 28.23 -9.14 17.22
N VAL A 64 27.70 -10.26 17.71
CA VAL A 64 26.36 -10.30 18.29
C VAL A 64 26.37 -9.36 19.49
N ASN A 65 25.49 -8.37 19.46
CA ASN A 65 25.33 -7.44 20.59
C ASN A 65 25.05 -8.28 21.85
N LYS A 66 25.73 -8.01 22.97
CA LYS A 66 25.77 -8.90 24.16
C LYS A 66 24.39 -9.28 24.74
N SER A 67 23.33 -8.55 24.35
CA SER A 67 21.96 -8.72 24.82
C SER A 67 21.07 -9.63 23.95
N LEU A 68 21.51 -10.06 22.77
CA LEU A 68 20.71 -10.87 21.85
C LEU A 68 21.35 -12.23 21.57
N THR A 69 20.52 -13.25 21.35
CA THR A 69 21.01 -14.53 20.84
C THR A 69 21.38 -14.42 19.36
N PRO A 70 22.31 -15.25 18.86
CA PRO A 70 22.66 -15.29 17.43
C PRO A 70 21.44 -15.45 16.50
N GLY A 71 20.45 -16.24 16.91
CA GLY A 71 19.18 -16.37 16.18
C GLY A 71 18.40 -15.06 16.13
N GLN A 72 18.23 -14.37 17.26
CA GLN A 72 17.52 -13.10 17.31
C GLN A 72 18.21 -12.00 16.49
N GLU A 73 19.54 -11.95 16.52
CA GLU A 73 20.29 -11.01 15.67
C GLU A 73 20.09 -11.34 14.19
N PHE A 74 20.09 -12.62 13.83
CA PHE A 74 19.80 -13.04 12.45
C PHE A 74 18.36 -12.69 12.02
N VAL A 75 17.35 -12.89 12.87
CA VAL A 75 15.97 -12.42 12.62
C VAL A 75 15.95 -10.93 12.35
N LYS A 76 16.66 -10.14 13.17
CA LYS A 76 16.75 -8.69 13.06
C LYS A 76 17.38 -8.26 11.72
N ILE A 77 18.47 -8.92 11.30
CA ILE A 77 19.10 -8.66 10.00
C ILE A 77 18.11 -8.93 8.86
N VAL A 78 17.48 -10.10 8.84
CA VAL A 78 16.48 -10.47 7.83
C VAL A 78 15.33 -9.49 7.80
N ARG A 79 14.79 -9.11 8.96
CA ARG A 79 13.70 -8.12 9.07
C ARG A 79 14.11 -6.77 8.49
N ASN A 80 15.31 -6.29 8.82
CA ASN A 80 15.79 -4.99 8.35
C ASN A 80 15.96 -4.99 6.82
N GLU A 81 16.46 -6.09 6.25
CA GLU A 81 16.54 -6.22 4.79
C GLU A 81 15.15 -6.32 4.14
N LEU A 82 14.18 -6.98 4.78
CA LEU A 82 12.81 -7.04 4.27
C LEU A 82 12.18 -5.64 4.25
N VAL A 83 12.40 -4.85 5.30
CA VAL A 83 11.96 -3.44 5.35
C VAL A 83 12.62 -2.63 4.24
N ALA A 84 13.94 -2.71 4.10
CA ALA A 84 14.67 -2.00 3.04
C ALA A 84 14.18 -2.39 1.64
N ALA A 85 13.86 -3.67 1.41
CA ALA A 85 13.33 -4.14 0.13
C ALA A 85 11.88 -3.69 -0.15
N MET A 86 11.06 -3.51 0.89
CA MET A 86 9.65 -3.08 0.76
C MET A 86 9.48 -1.55 0.77
N GLY A 87 10.49 -0.81 1.22
CA GLY A 87 10.49 0.64 1.35
C GLY A 87 10.85 1.06 2.78
N GLU A 88 11.80 1.99 2.91
CA GLU A 88 12.41 2.36 4.20
C GLU A 88 11.45 3.09 5.17
N GLU A 89 10.36 3.69 4.67
CA GLU A 89 9.42 4.47 5.48
C GLU A 89 7.94 4.15 5.20
N ASN A 90 7.13 4.28 6.25
CA ASN A 90 5.67 4.26 6.13
C ASN A 90 5.19 5.49 5.34
N GLN A 91 4.96 5.32 4.05
CA GLN A 91 4.41 6.38 3.20
C GLN A 91 2.90 6.54 3.46
N THR A 92 2.53 7.55 4.22
CA THR A 92 1.13 7.99 4.32
C THR A 92 0.71 8.68 3.03
N LEU A 93 -0.57 8.57 2.64
CA LEU A 93 -1.08 9.29 1.48
C LEU A 93 -1.01 10.80 1.72
N ASN A 94 -0.11 11.48 1.00
CA ASN A 94 0.04 12.93 1.10
C ASN A 94 -1.11 13.64 0.36
N LEU A 95 -2.06 14.16 1.14
CA LEU A 95 -3.15 15.00 0.65
C LEU A 95 -2.91 16.50 0.90
N ALA A 96 -1.68 16.91 1.24
CA ALA A 96 -1.29 18.30 1.47
C ALA A 96 -1.09 19.09 0.15
N ALA A 97 -1.94 18.82 -0.85
CA ALA A 97 -2.06 19.64 -2.04
C ALA A 97 -3.10 20.75 -1.81
N GLN A 98 -3.04 21.82 -2.62
CA GLN A 98 -4.15 22.77 -2.64
C GLN A 98 -5.44 22.02 -2.98
N PRO A 99 -6.49 22.13 -2.16
CA PRO A 99 -7.73 21.41 -2.41
C PRO A 99 -8.37 21.91 -3.73
N PRO A 100 -8.89 21.02 -4.58
CA PRO A 100 -9.03 19.57 -4.37
C PRO A 100 -7.74 18.77 -4.68
N ALA A 101 -7.42 17.79 -3.84
CA ALA A 101 -6.39 16.80 -4.13
C ALA A 101 -6.94 15.74 -5.10
N VAL A 102 -6.27 15.54 -6.23
CA VAL A 102 -6.69 14.60 -7.29
C VAL A 102 -5.83 13.35 -7.24
N VAL A 103 -6.47 12.17 -7.19
CA VAL A 103 -5.80 10.87 -7.15
C VAL A 103 -6.26 10.05 -8.35
N LEU A 104 -5.30 9.64 -9.21
CA LEU A 104 -5.55 8.76 -10.34
C LEU A 104 -5.28 7.30 -9.95
N MET A 105 -6.27 6.43 -10.13
CA MET A 105 -6.13 5.00 -9.89
C MET A 105 -5.84 4.26 -11.20
N ALA A 106 -4.56 3.95 -11.44
CA ALA A 106 -4.10 3.22 -12.62
C ALA A 106 -3.65 1.78 -12.27
N GLY A 107 -3.63 0.90 -13.27
CA GLY A 107 -3.22 -0.51 -13.10
C GLY A 107 -3.92 -1.45 -14.08
N LEU A 108 -3.52 -2.72 -14.07
CA LEU A 108 -4.03 -3.73 -14.99
C LEU A 108 -5.51 -4.10 -14.72
N GLN A 109 -6.17 -4.69 -15.72
CA GLN A 109 -7.51 -5.25 -15.54
C GLN A 109 -7.49 -6.36 -14.47
N GLY A 110 -8.51 -6.41 -13.61
CA GLY A 110 -8.57 -7.39 -12.52
C GLY A 110 -7.73 -7.06 -11.29
N ALA A 111 -6.87 -6.04 -11.32
CA ALA A 111 -6.04 -5.63 -10.18
C ALA A 111 -6.82 -5.00 -8.98
N GLY A 112 -8.16 -5.02 -9.02
CA GLY A 112 -8.99 -4.50 -7.93
C GLY A 112 -9.06 -2.96 -7.83
N LYS A 113 -8.81 -2.23 -8.92
CA LYS A 113 -8.82 -0.74 -8.94
C LYS A 113 -10.12 -0.14 -8.42
N THR A 114 -11.27 -0.55 -8.98
CA THR A 114 -12.60 -0.02 -8.60
C THR A 114 -12.91 -0.28 -7.13
N THR A 115 -12.60 -1.49 -6.65
CA THR A 115 -12.75 -1.84 -5.22
C THR A 115 -11.82 -1.02 -4.34
N SER A 116 -10.60 -0.76 -4.80
CA SER A 116 -9.62 0.06 -4.07
C SER A 116 -10.04 1.52 -3.98
N VAL A 117 -10.68 2.07 -5.04
CA VAL A 117 -11.27 3.41 -5.02
C VAL A 117 -12.30 3.53 -3.88
N GLY A 118 -13.25 2.59 -3.78
CA GLY A 118 -14.27 2.61 -2.73
C GLY A 118 -13.66 2.47 -1.32
N LYS A 119 -12.69 1.56 -1.15
CA LYS A 119 -11.96 1.39 0.12
C LYS A 119 -11.21 2.66 0.53
N LEU A 120 -10.50 3.28 -0.41
CA LEU A 120 -9.76 4.51 -0.18
C LEU A 120 -10.70 5.67 0.16
N GLY A 121 -11.80 5.82 -0.57
CA GLY A 121 -12.82 6.84 -0.29
C GLY A 121 -13.41 6.68 1.11
N LYS A 122 -13.79 5.46 1.49
CA LYS A 122 -14.27 5.14 2.85
C LYS A 122 -13.23 5.50 3.92
N PHE A 123 -11.98 5.08 3.71
CA PHE A 123 -10.88 5.35 4.63
C PHE A 123 -10.65 6.85 4.84
N LEU A 124 -10.59 7.63 3.75
CA LEU A 124 -10.41 9.09 3.82
C LEU A 124 -11.59 9.80 4.49
N ARG A 125 -12.82 9.34 4.24
CA ARG A 125 -14.02 9.86 4.88
C ARG A 125 -14.05 9.58 6.38
N GLU A 126 -13.77 8.35 6.79
CA GLU A 126 -13.92 7.91 8.19
C GLU A 126 -12.72 8.29 9.06
N LYS A 127 -11.49 8.05 8.58
CA LYS A 127 -10.27 8.29 9.35
C LYS A 127 -9.78 9.73 9.26
N HIS A 128 -9.87 10.34 8.08
CA HIS A 128 -9.35 11.69 7.83
C HIS A 128 -10.45 12.76 7.77
N LYS A 129 -11.73 12.39 7.94
CA LYS A 129 -12.88 13.31 7.89
C LYS A 129 -12.91 14.17 6.63
N LYS A 130 -12.37 13.65 5.52
CA LYS A 130 -12.34 14.35 4.23
C LYS A 130 -13.61 14.05 3.44
N LYS A 131 -14.03 15.02 2.65
CA LYS A 131 -15.05 14.81 1.62
C LYS A 131 -14.36 14.25 0.38
N VAL A 132 -14.96 13.23 -0.19
CA VAL A 132 -14.38 12.47 -1.31
C VAL A 132 -15.44 12.41 -2.39
N LEU A 133 -15.05 12.78 -3.60
CA LEU A 133 -15.82 12.59 -4.82
C LEU A 133 -15.07 11.55 -5.66
N VAL A 134 -15.78 10.51 -6.10
CA VAL A 134 -15.22 9.49 -7.00
C VAL A 134 -15.87 9.60 -8.37
N VAL A 135 -15.07 9.37 -9.42
CA VAL A 135 -15.52 9.46 -10.81
C VAL A 135 -15.00 8.27 -11.58
N SER A 136 -15.82 7.73 -12.48
CA SER A 136 -15.37 6.69 -13.40
C SER A 136 -14.75 7.33 -14.64
N ALA A 137 -13.46 7.07 -14.88
CA ALA A 137 -12.81 7.37 -16.15
C ALA A 137 -12.92 6.20 -17.16
N ASP A 138 -13.58 5.11 -16.78
CA ASP A 138 -13.82 3.95 -17.65
C ASP A 138 -15.11 4.12 -18.45
N VAL A 139 -14.98 4.77 -19.60
CA VAL A 139 -16.11 5.15 -20.49
C VAL A 139 -16.55 4.05 -21.44
N TYR A 140 -15.81 2.94 -21.47
CA TYR A 140 -16.06 1.83 -22.41
C TYR A 140 -16.87 0.70 -21.79
N ARG A 141 -16.85 0.57 -20.46
CA ARG A 141 -17.52 -0.52 -19.74
C ARG A 141 -18.64 0.03 -18.86
N PRO A 142 -19.91 0.01 -19.33
CA PRO A 142 -21.05 0.52 -18.56
C PRO A 142 -21.17 -0.14 -17.17
N ALA A 143 -20.84 -1.43 -17.09
CA ALA A 143 -20.83 -2.18 -15.84
C ALA A 143 -19.79 -1.67 -14.83
N ALA A 144 -18.65 -1.14 -15.29
CA ALA A 144 -17.61 -0.60 -14.41
C ALA A 144 -18.06 0.73 -13.76
N ILE A 145 -18.77 1.57 -14.51
CA ILE A 145 -19.39 2.81 -14.01
C ILE A 145 -20.41 2.46 -12.93
N LYS A 146 -21.37 1.58 -13.23
CA LYS A 146 -22.41 1.15 -12.28
C LYS A 146 -21.83 0.45 -11.04
N GLN A 147 -20.77 -0.33 -11.22
CA GLN A 147 -20.08 -0.97 -10.09
C GLN A 147 -19.49 0.09 -9.15
N LEU A 148 -18.83 1.12 -9.70
CA LEU A 148 -18.25 2.19 -8.89
C LEU A 148 -19.34 3.01 -8.19
N GLU A 149 -20.43 3.34 -8.89
CA GLU A 149 -21.60 4.01 -8.33
C GLU A 149 -22.18 3.25 -7.14
N THR A 150 -22.45 1.95 -7.32
CA THR A 150 -22.98 1.09 -6.24
C THR A 150 -22.02 1.01 -5.05
N LEU A 151 -20.71 0.89 -5.31
CA LEU A 151 -19.71 0.88 -4.25
C LEU A 151 -19.66 2.21 -3.50
N ALA A 152 -19.71 3.33 -4.22
CA ALA A 152 -19.70 4.68 -3.65
C ALA A 152 -20.91 4.89 -2.73
N GLU A 153 -22.11 4.49 -3.17
CA GLU A 153 -23.32 4.52 -2.35
C GLU A 153 -23.19 3.68 -1.09
N GLN A 154 -22.74 2.42 -1.21
CA GLN A 154 -22.52 1.52 -0.06
C GLN A 154 -21.54 2.08 0.97
N VAL A 155 -20.48 2.76 0.51
CA VAL A 155 -19.50 3.39 1.39
C VAL A 155 -19.83 4.84 1.71
N GLY A 156 -20.99 5.37 1.29
CA GLY A 156 -21.45 6.75 1.44
C GLY A 156 -20.43 7.81 1.03
N VAL A 157 -19.81 7.62 -0.13
CA VAL A 157 -18.90 8.55 -0.80
C VAL A 157 -19.62 9.11 -2.02
N ASP A 158 -19.42 10.40 -2.32
CA ASP A 158 -20.11 11.05 -3.44
C ASP A 158 -19.57 10.51 -4.78
N PHE A 159 -20.46 10.28 -5.74
CA PHE A 159 -20.14 9.77 -7.07
C PHE A 159 -20.51 10.79 -8.15
N PHE A 160 -19.57 11.11 -9.03
CA PHE A 160 -19.83 11.93 -10.21
C PHE A 160 -20.34 11.06 -11.36
N PRO A 161 -21.54 11.32 -11.90
CA PRO A 161 -22.11 10.53 -12.98
C PRO A 161 -21.32 10.73 -14.28
N SER A 162 -21.12 9.63 -15.01
CA SER A 162 -20.42 9.63 -16.30
C SER A 162 -21.14 8.71 -17.27
N ASP A 163 -21.30 9.14 -18.52
CA ASP A 163 -22.02 8.36 -19.54
C ASP A 163 -21.08 7.60 -20.48
N VAL A 164 -21.61 6.53 -21.05
CA VAL A 164 -20.95 5.75 -22.10
C VAL A 164 -20.78 6.63 -23.34
N GLY A 165 -19.56 6.70 -23.88
CA GLY A 165 -19.27 7.49 -25.08
C GLY A 165 -18.89 8.96 -24.83
N GLN A 166 -18.96 9.45 -23.59
CA GLN A 166 -18.30 10.70 -23.22
C GLN A 166 -16.77 10.54 -23.26
N LYS A 167 -16.05 11.61 -23.56
CA LYS A 167 -14.58 11.57 -23.52
C LYS A 167 -14.13 11.56 -22.05
N PRO A 168 -13.19 10.68 -21.64
CA PRO A 168 -12.72 10.61 -20.26
C PRO A 168 -12.20 11.95 -19.72
N VAL A 169 -11.54 12.73 -20.58
CA VAL A 169 -11.01 14.05 -20.24
C VAL A 169 -12.12 15.03 -19.87
N ASP A 170 -13.23 15.02 -20.60
CA ASP A 170 -14.36 15.91 -20.36
C ASP A 170 -15.06 15.57 -19.04
N ILE A 171 -15.22 14.26 -18.75
CA ILE A 171 -15.75 13.75 -17.48
C ILE A 171 -14.89 14.20 -16.30
N VAL A 172 -13.56 13.98 -16.39
CA VAL A 172 -12.64 14.33 -15.31
C VAL A 172 -12.62 15.84 -15.06
N ASN A 173 -12.64 16.65 -16.12
CA ASN A 173 -12.70 18.10 -16.01
C ASN A 173 -14.01 18.59 -15.37
N ALA A 174 -15.15 17.98 -15.73
CA ALA A 174 -16.44 18.29 -15.14
C ALA A 174 -16.49 17.92 -13.64
N ALA A 175 -16.00 16.73 -13.28
CA ALA A 175 -15.90 16.28 -11.89
C ALA A 175 -14.98 17.19 -11.06
N LEU A 176 -13.84 17.62 -11.63
CA LEU A 176 -12.93 18.55 -10.96
C LEU A 176 -13.59 19.90 -10.69
N LYS A 177 -14.36 20.42 -11.66
CA LYS A 177 -15.11 21.67 -11.51
C LYS A 177 -16.21 21.56 -10.45
N GLU A 178 -16.89 20.41 -10.37
CA GLU A 178 -17.88 20.15 -9.32
C GLU A 178 -17.22 20.15 -7.93
N ALA A 179 -16.10 19.43 -7.78
CA ALA A 179 -15.34 19.40 -6.53
C ALA A 179 -14.88 20.81 -6.08
N GLN A 180 -14.36 21.62 -7.02
CA GLN A 180 -13.97 23.01 -6.74
C GLN A 180 -15.18 23.88 -6.32
N THR A 181 -16.30 23.73 -7.02
CA THR A 181 -17.53 24.48 -6.71
C THR A 181 -18.05 24.13 -5.31
N GLU A 182 -18.00 22.85 -4.94
CA GLU A 182 -18.44 22.40 -3.62
C GLU A 182 -17.53 22.91 -2.50
N ILE A 183 -16.21 22.99 -2.73
CA ILE A 183 -15.26 23.62 -1.81
C ILE A 183 -15.60 25.11 -1.64
N LEU A 184 -15.83 25.85 -2.73
CA LEU A 184 -16.16 27.27 -2.69
C LEU A 184 -17.50 27.55 -1.99
N ARG A 185 -18.53 26.74 -2.28
CA ARG A 185 -19.84 26.83 -1.60
C ARG A 185 -19.72 26.66 -0.10
N ARG A 186 -18.84 25.77 0.36
CA ARG A 186 -18.57 25.56 1.78
C ARG A 186 -17.78 26.71 2.40
N ALA A 187 -16.78 27.23 1.71
CA ALA A 187 -16.04 28.41 2.14
C ALA A 187 -16.98 29.62 2.30
N ALA A 188 -17.90 29.82 1.35
CA ALA A 188 -18.91 30.88 1.40
C ALA A 188 -20.02 30.63 2.45
N GLY A 189 -20.42 29.37 2.66
CA GLY A 189 -21.44 28.98 3.64
C GLY A 189 -21.02 29.19 5.10
N GLY A 190 -19.71 29.22 5.38
CA GLY A 190 -19.17 29.52 6.71
C GLY A 190 -19.38 30.96 7.20
N TYR A 191 -19.74 31.90 6.32
CA TYR A 191 -20.01 33.31 6.67
C TYR A 191 -21.47 33.60 7.02
N ARG A 192 -22.37 32.60 6.96
CA ARG A 192 -23.82 32.77 7.20
C ARG A 192 -24.29 32.28 8.58
N TRP A 193 -23.51 32.47 9.65
CA TRP A 193 -23.98 32.24 11.04
C TRP A 193 -23.25 33.17 12.03
N SER A 194 -23.52 34.49 11.98
CA SER A 194 -23.17 35.42 13.07
C SER A 194 -24.08 36.65 13.17
N SER A 195 -25.13 36.77 12.36
CA SER A 195 -26.01 37.94 12.40
C SER A 195 -27.44 37.59 12.03
N ALA A 196 -28.08 36.75 12.85
CA ALA A 196 -29.53 36.68 12.92
C ALA A 196 -29.98 36.05 14.24
N ARG A 197 -30.24 36.95 15.20
CA ARG A 197 -30.95 36.79 16.50
C ARG A 197 -30.18 36.20 17.66
#